data_AF-R7S3B5-F1
#
_entry.id   AF-R7S3B5-F1
#
_cell.length_a   1.000
_cell.length_b   1.000
_cell.length_c   1.000
_cell.angle_alpha   90.00
_cell.angle_beta   90.00
_cell.angle_gamma   90.00
#
_symmetry.space_group_name_H-M   'P 1'
#
loop_
_entity.id
_entity.type
_entity.pdbx_description
1 polymer ?
#
loop_
_entity_poly.entity_id
_entity_poly.type
_entity_poly.pdbx_seq_one_letter_code
_entity_poly.pdbx_strand_id
1 'polypeptide(L)'
;MASSVPSAYGEELPSSTKTKPKAATPLRRTAADSLPIRVNPTPTRGNIQPVITLATAERYLLSRLRLSTPSHLQAQMLHDAWYIPRWSTKKGTQGDSAQEGEIFVFGNGSFVCWGLDEKGAQNFAEEVLRARRDVEIGRLKEPEVEELDFVTDPTEWVNSSAPKTRLQGDLIILGEAPPISPDAMLTTVPPTPFSPETILARYAFSQALSRSTALSALEVSLEDYLAGMALLPQSLEKTGKPGMSRKQLIKKLGELLKYRQGLNLNRENFSDTPDYYWDEPVLEGYFNSLSNALEIRARTRSINEKITYAAELQAVLRQLLTESSAHRMELIIIVLIAVEVVIALIREGPELWRKLTRSGDESEAHTALVH
;
A
#
# COMPACT_ATOMS: atom_id res chain seq x y z
N MET A 1 31.19 55.70 -33.24
CA MET A 1 31.06 55.70 -31.78
C MET A 1 29.87 54.83 -31.43
N ALA A 2 30.15 53.61 -30.97
CA ALA A 2 29.14 52.66 -30.53
C ALA A 2 28.59 53.11 -29.17
N SER A 3 27.27 53.17 -29.03
CA SER A 3 26.59 53.33 -27.75
C SER A 3 25.64 52.15 -27.57
N SER A 4 25.99 51.32 -26.61
CA SER A 4 25.37 50.06 -26.23
C SER A 4 24.06 50.28 -25.47
N VAL A 5 22.98 49.67 -25.94
CA VAL A 5 21.72 49.51 -25.20
C VAL A 5 21.83 48.23 -24.36
N PRO A 6 21.57 48.26 -23.04
CA PRO A 6 21.59 47.06 -22.23
C PRO A 6 20.29 46.27 -22.40
N SER A 7 20.43 45.00 -22.81
CA SER A 7 19.35 44.01 -22.82
C SER A 7 19.12 43.53 -21.39
N ALA A 8 18.02 43.98 -20.78
CA ALA A 8 17.43 43.37 -19.61
C ALA A 8 16.29 42.45 -20.06
N TYR A 9 16.05 41.37 -19.31
CA TYR A 9 15.10 40.26 -19.52
C TYR A 9 15.74 38.95 -19.99
N GLY A 10 16.49 38.34 -19.07
CA GLY A 10 16.68 36.90 -18.98
C GLY A 10 16.26 36.44 -17.59
N GLU A 11 14.94 36.27 -17.37
CA GLU A 11 14.45 35.50 -16.22
C GLU A 11 14.71 34.02 -16.52
N GLU A 12 15.77 33.47 -15.93
CA GLU A 12 15.91 32.02 -15.77
C GLU A 12 14.80 31.54 -14.84
N LEU A 13 13.77 30.92 -15.41
CA LEU A 13 12.78 30.18 -14.63
C LEU A 13 13.49 29.07 -13.85
N PRO A 14 13.43 29.04 -12.51
CA PRO A 14 13.95 27.92 -11.76
C PRO A 14 13.15 26.67 -12.14
N SER A 15 13.86 25.62 -12.55
CA SER A 15 13.31 24.31 -12.83
C SER A 15 12.52 23.83 -11.62
N SER A 16 11.20 23.97 -11.66
CA SER A 16 10.33 23.38 -10.66
C SER A 16 10.42 21.87 -10.82
N THR A 17 11.27 21.21 -10.03
CA THR A 17 11.01 19.82 -9.67
C THR A 17 9.64 19.84 -9.01
N LYS A 18 8.61 19.49 -9.77
CA LYS A 18 7.24 19.38 -9.27
C LYS A 18 7.23 18.26 -8.23
N THR A 19 7.51 18.60 -6.98
CA THR A 19 7.22 17.76 -5.84
C THR A 19 5.73 17.48 -5.90
N LYS A 20 5.36 16.21 -6.10
CA LYS A 20 3.97 15.76 -6.05
C LYS A 20 3.36 16.32 -4.75
N PRO A 21 2.15 16.90 -4.78
CA PRO A 21 1.54 17.40 -3.55
C PRO A 21 1.51 16.25 -2.54
N LYS A 22 2.10 16.47 -1.35
CA LYS A 22 1.98 15.55 -0.20
C LYS A 22 0.52 15.09 -0.15
N ALA A 23 0.29 13.77 -0.13
CA ALA A 23 -1.04 13.18 -0.18
C ALA A 23 -1.97 13.95 0.79
N ALA A 24 -3.17 14.29 0.35
CA ALA A 24 -4.11 15.05 1.17
C ALA A 24 -4.55 14.22 2.37
N THR A 25 -3.79 14.28 3.47
CA THR A 25 -4.09 13.53 4.69
C THR A 25 -5.42 14.01 5.26
N PRO A 26 -6.34 13.11 5.68
CA PRO A 26 -7.63 13.48 6.27
C PRO A 26 -7.53 14.51 7.41
N LEU A 27 -6.40 14.49 8.14
CA LEU A 27 -6.06 15.39 9.25
C LEU A 27 -6.01 16.87 8.88
N ARG A 28 -5.83 17.24 7.60
CA ARG A 28 -5.92 18.65 7.19
C ARG A 28 -7.31 19.25 7.43
N ARG A 29 -8.37 18.43 7.41
CA ARG A 29 -9.74 18.89 7.66
C ARG A 29 -9.94 19.31 9.11
N THR A 30 -9.23 18.68 10.04
CA THR A 30 -9.34 18.93 11.48
C THR A 30 -8.19 19.78 12.03
N ALA A 31 -7.23 20.20 11.19
CA ALA A 31 -6.11 21.05 11.59
C ALA A 31 -6.54 22.40 12.20
N ALA A 32 -7.72 22.92 11.85
CA ALA A 32 -8.27 24.12 12.47
C ALA A 32 -8.48 23.98 13.99
N ASP A 33 -8.75 22.76 14.46
CA ASP A 33 -9.03 22.47 15.87
C ASP A 33 -7.78 22.60 16.75
N SER A 34 -6.56 22.54 16.18
CA SER A 34 -5.30 22.71 16.91
C SER A 34 -4.78 24.16 16.90
N LEU A 35 -5.33 25.03 16.04
CA LEU A 35 -4.87 26.42 15.90
C LEU A 35 -4.82 27.22 17.23
N PRO A 36 -5.82 27.13 18.12
CA PRO A 36 -5.77 27.89 19.38
C PRO A 36 -4.55 27.55 20.25
N ILE A 37 -4.13 26.28 20.21
CA ILE A 37 -2.99 25.76 20.95
C ILE A 37 -1.66 26.22 20.34
N ARG A 38 -1.59 26.28 19.01
CA ARG A 38 -0.40 26.72 18.27
C ARG A 38 -0.15 28.21 18.43
N VAL A 39 -1.22 29.01 18.46
CA VAL A 39 -1.15 30.48 18.54
C VAL A 39 -0.92 30.95 19.98
N ASN A 40 -1.57 30.31 20.97
CA ASN A 40 -1.45 30.66 22.38
C ASN A 40 -1.05 29.42 23.20
N PRO A 41 0.24 29.05 23.23
CA PRO A 41 0.70 27.92 24.02
C PRO A 41 0.57 28.22 25.52
N THR A 42 0.04 27.25 26.28
CA THR A 42 0.06 27.30 27.75
C THR A 42 1.50 27.29 28.24
N PRO A 43 1.89 28.02 29.30
CA PRO A 43 3.29 28.08 29.77
C PRO A 43 3.90 26.73 30.15
N THR A 44 3.06 25.76 30.50
CA THR A 44 3.43 24.40 30.92
C THR A 44 3.67 23.43 29.75
N ARG A 45 3.34 23.87 28.53
CA ARG A 45 3.45 23.10 27.30
C ARG A 45 4.87 23.18 26.75
N GLY A 46 5.45 22.02 26.43
CA GLY A 46 6.77 21.91 25.79
C GLY A 46 6.78 22.45 24.36
N ASN A 47 7.94 22.33 23.70
CA ASN A 47 8.04 22.69 22.28
C ASN A 47 7.23 21.70 21.42
N ILE A 48 6.55 22.21 20.41
CA ILE A 48 5.86 21.39 19.41
C ILE A 48 6.93 20.70 18.57
N GLN A 49 6.80 19.39 18.42
CA GLN A 49 7.76 18.55 17.73
C GLN A 49 7.04 17.67 16.71
N PRO A 50 7.71 17.28 15.62
CA PRO A 50 7.09 16.48 14.58
C PRO A 50 7.01 15.00 14.97
N VAL A 51 5.97 14.34 14.47
CA VAL A 51 5.85 12.89 14.35
C VAL A 51 5.81 12.55 12.86
N ILE A 52 6.86 11.91 12.37
CA ILE A 52 7.01 11.57 10.96
C ILE A 52 6.86 10.06 10.80
N THR A 53 5.97 9.64 9.92
CA THR A 53 5.76 8.24 9.57
C THR A 53 6.15 8.02 8.12
N LEU A 54 6.96 6.99 7.86
CA LEU A 54 7.33 6.56 6.52
C LEU A 54 6.90 5.12 6.29
N ALA A 55 6.30 4.83 5.13
CA ALA A 55 6.24 3.50 4.58
C ALA A 55 7.26 3.39 3.43
N THR A 56 8.19 2.44 3.52
CA THR A 56 9.25 2.26 2.49
C THR A 56 9.14 0.93 1.75
N ALA A 57 8.37 -0.02 2.27
CA ALA A 57 8.20 -1.34 1.70
C ALA A 57 6.80 -1.89 2.01
N GLU A 58 6.42 -2.98 1.34
CA GLU A 58 5.19 -3.71 1.66
C GLU A 58 5.25 -4.43 3.01
N ARG A 59 6.45 -4.81 3.44
CA ARG A 59 6.67 -5.50 4.72
C ARG A 59 8.11 -5.35 5.22
N TYR A 60 8.29 -5.28 6.53
CA TYR A 60 9.58 -5.44 7.18
C TYR A 60 9.68 -6.80 7.88
N LEU A 61 10.80 -7.50 7.69
CA LEU A 61 11.10 -8.70 8.46
C LEU A 61 11.78 -8.32 9.78
N LEU A 62 10.98 -8.11 10.83
CA LEU A 62 11.48 -7.69 12.15
C LEU A 62 12.50 -8.67 12.74
N SER A 63 12.38 -9.97 12.45
CA SER A 63 13.37 -10.98 12.84
C SER A 63 14.75 -10.75 12.21
N ARG A 64 14.81 -10.22 10.99
CA ARG A 64 16.07 -9.84 10.32
C ARG A 64 16.56 -8.50 10.82
N LEU A 65 15.66 -7.55 11.04
CA LEU A 65 15.98 -6.23 11.59
C LEU A 65 16.62 -6.34 12.98
N ARG A 66 16.08 -7.21 13.85
CA ARG A 66 16.65 -7.47 15.18
C ARG A 66 18.11 -7.93 15.12
N LEU A 67 18.48 -8.71 14.10
CA LEU A 67 19.85 -9.18 13.91
C LEU A 67 20.78 -8.11 13.34
N SER A 68 20.23 -7.10 12.66
CA SER A 68 21.00 -6.04 12.01
C SER A 68 21.10 -4.75 12.82
N THR A 69 20.19 -4.56 13.78
CA THR A 69 20.14 -3.35 14.59
C THR A 69 21.39 -3.27 15.47
N PRO A 70 22.17 -2.18 15.38
CA PRO A 70 23.34 -2.01 16.22
C PRO A 70 23.00 -2.03 17.71
N SER A 71 23.82 -2.70 18.53
CA SER A 71 23.58 -2.86 19.97
C SER A 71 23.55 -1.54 20.74
N HIS A 72 24.27 -0.51 20.28
CA HIS A 72 24.29 0.81 20.91
C HIS A 72 22.95 1.54 20.87
N LEU A 73 22.03 1.14 19.97
CA LEU A 73 20.69 1.72 19.87
C LEU A 73 19.74 1.21 20.96
N GLN A 74 20.13 0.20 21.76
CA GLN A 74 19.32 -0.35 22.86
C GLN A 74 17.89 -0.73 22.43
N ALA A 75 17.75 -1.19 21.19
CA ALA A 75 16.46 -1.51 20.62
C ALA A 75 15.85 -2.77 21.27
N GLN A 76 14.53 -2.76 21.45
CA GLN A 76 13.80 -3.85 22.07
C GLN A 76 12.44 -4.08 21.39
N MET A 77 11.88 -5.27 21.59
CA MET A 77 10.53 -5.57 21.13
C MET A 77 9.52 -4.94 22.10
N LEU A 78 8.61 -4.13 21.57
CA LEU A 78 7.47 -3.56 22.30
C LEU A 78 6.21 -4.00 21.56
N HIS A 79 5.56 -5.04 22.10
CA HIS A 79 4.45 -5.73 21.42
C HIS A 79 4.84 -6.05 19.97
N ASP A 80 4.06 -5.59 18.99
CA ASP A 80 4.32 -5.84 17.56
C ASP A 80 5.33 -4.89 16.90
N ALA A 81 5.92 -3.95 17.66
CA ALA A 81 6.91 -3.01 17.14
C ALA A 81 8.32 -3.34 17.61
N TRP A 82 9.29 -3.05 16.73
CA TRP A 82 10.69 -2.93 17.11
C TRP A 82 10.96 -1.49 17.54
N TYR A 83 11.12 -1.27 18.84
CA TYR A 83 11.27 0.04 19.45
C TYR A 83 12.74 0.42 19.58
N ILE A 84 13.08 1.62 19.12
CA ILE A 84 14.41 2.22 19.22
C ILE A 84 14.29 3.49 20.07
N PRO A 85 14.77 3.47 21.32
CA PRO A 85 14.52 4.52 22.30
C PRO A 85 15.24 5.83 22.02
N ARG A 86 16.35 5.78 21.27
CA ARG A 86 17.13 6.95 20.93
C ARG A 86 17.76 6.83 19.55
N TRP A 87 17.48 7.82 18.72
CA TRP A 87 18.12 8.06 17.44
C TRP A 87 18.45 9.54 17.33
N SER A 88 19.66 9.85 16.89
CA SER A 88 20.12 11.23 16.74
C SER A 88 20.57 11.50 15.32
N THR A 89 20.17 12.65 14.76
CA THR A 89 20.71 13.08 13.46
C THR A 89 22.14 13.59 13.63
N LYS A 90 23.00 13.33 12.64
CA LYS A 90 24.35 13.92 12.60
C LYS A 90 24.19 15.44 12.48
N LYS A 91 24.91 16.22 13.30
CA LYS A 91 24.92 17.69 13.20
C LYS A 91 25.23 18.09 11.75
N GLY A 92 24.32 18.83 11.13
CA GLY A 92 24.55 19.39 9.80
C GLY A 92 25.71 20.38 9.82
N THR A 93 26.36 20.57 8.68
CA THR A 93 27.41 21.59 8.47
C THR A 93 26.88 23.03 8.55
N GLN A 94 25.56 23.23 8.56
CA GLN A 94 24.87 24.52 8.71
C GLN A 94 23.99 24.52 9.97
N GLY A 95 24.55 24.83 11.14
CA GLY A 95 23.82 25.38 12.30
C GLY A 95 22.64 24.61 12.93
N ASP A 96 22.14 23.54 12.32
CA ASP A 96 21.01 22.75 12.83
C ASP A 96 21.45 21.99 14.07
N SER A 97 20.72 22.21 15.17
CA SER A 97 20.86 21.43 16.39
C SER A 97 20.60 19.96 16.07
N ALA A 98 21.44 19.06 16.62
CA ALA A 98 21.20 17.62 16.53
C ALA A 98 19.80 17.33 17.08
N GLN A 99 18.94 16.74 16.25
CA GLN A 99 17.63 16.28 16.67
C GLN A 99 17.80 14.91 17.30
N GLU A 100 17.21 14.73 18.47
CA GLU A 100 17.10 13.44 19.12
C GLU A 100 15.64 13.03 19.16
N GLY A 101 15.38 11.76 18.86
CA GLY A 101 14.05 11.21 18.82
C GLY A 101 14.05 9.72 19.11
N GLU A 102 12.87 9.13 19.04
CA GLU A 102 12.66 7.70 19.16
C GLU A 102 11.89 7.16 17.95
N ILE A 103 12.00 5.85 17.71
CA ILE A 103 11.47 5.23 16.50
C ILE A 103 10.74 3.93 16.85
N PHE A 104 9.55 3.76 16.26
CA PHE A 104 8.79 2.51 16.28
C PHE A 104 8.74 1.92 14.88
N VAL A 105 9.30 0.73 14.69
CA VAL A 105 9.29 0.03 13.40
C VAL A 105 8.27 -1.10 13.42
N PHE A 106 7.36 -1.11 12.45
CA PHE A 106 6.25 -2.06 12.38
C PHE A 106 6.42 -3.05 11.23
N GLY A 107 5.93 -4.27 11.41
CA GLY A 107 6.05 -5.33 10.40
C GLY A 107 5.36 -5.01 9.07
N ASN A 108 4.35 -4.13 9.07
CA ASN A 108 3.58 -3.71 7.89
C ASN A 108 4.37 -2.84 6.88
N GLY A 109 5.68 -2.65 7.08
CA GLY A 109 6.54 -1.94 6.13
C GLY A 109 6.58 -0.43 6.36
N SER A 110 6.13 0.04 7.54
CA SER A 110 6.25 1.42 7.96
C SER A 110 6.89 1.57 9.33
N PHE A 111 7.41 2.77 9.60
CA PHE A 111 7.97 3.16 10.89
C PHE A 111 7.60 4.59 11.23
N VAL A 112 7.53 4.89 12.53
CA VAL A 112 7.13 6.17 13.08
C VAL A 112 8.27 6.75 13.90
N CYS A 113 8.63 7.99 13.62
CA CYS A 113 9.67 8.75 14.29
C CYS A 113 9.04 9.88 15.11
N TRP A 114 9.37 9.96 16.39
CA TRP A 114 8.97 11.08 17.26
C TRP A 114 10.16 12.01 17.47
N GLY A 115 9.98 13.31 17.22
CA GLY A 115 11.02 14.33 17.43
C GLY A 115 12.06 14.44 16.32
N LEU A 116 11.87 13.70 15.22
CA LEU A 116 12.75 13.74 14.05
C LEU A 116 12.01 14.35 12.86
N ASP A 117 12.72 15.14 12.07
CA ASP A 117 12.22 15.61 10.80
C ASP A 117 12.26 14.51 9.70
N GLU A 118 11.73 14.84 8.52
CA GLU A 118 11.70 13.92 7.38
C GLU A 118 13.11 13.46 6.96
N LYS A 119 14.11 14.33 7.04
CA LYS A 119 15.50 13.98 6.72
C LYS A 119 16.07 12.99 7.74
N GLY A 120 15.80 13.19 9.03
CA GLY A 120 16.19 12.29 10.10
C GLY A 120 15.56 10.90 9.94
N ALA A 121 14.29 10.85 9.54
CA ALA A 121 13.59 9.61 9.23
C ALA A 121 14.17 8.89 8.00
N GLN A 122 14.52 9.64 6.93
CA GLN A 122 15.18 9.08 5.75
C GLN A 122 16.59 8.53 6.08
N ASN A 123 17.36 9.25 6.89
CA ASN A 123 18.68 8.79 7.34
C ASN A 123 18.57 7.48 8.14
N PHE A 124 17.58 7.37 9.02
CA PHE A 124 17.32 6.12 9.73
C PHE A 124 17.00 4.96 8.77
N ALA A 125 16.13 5.20 7.77
CA ALA A 125 15.80 4.18 6.79
C ALA A 125 17.05 3.69 6.03
N GLU A 126 17.93 4.60 5.61
CA GLU A 126 19.17 4.24 4.93
C GLU A 126 20.16 3.50 5.84
N GLU A 127 20.41 4.01 7.04
CA GLU A 127 21.45 3.49 7.92
C GLU A 127 21.05 2.19 8.63
N VAL A 128 19.76 1.96 8.89
CA VAL A 128 19.29 0.82 9.68
C VAL A 128 18.46 -0.16 8.86
N LEU A 129 17.43 0.31 8.15
CA LEU A 129 16.53 -0.58 7.40
C LEU A 129 17.21 -1.10 6.12
N ARG A 130 17.96 -0.25 5.43
CA ARG A 130 18.63 -0.56 4.15
C ARG A 130 20.05 -1.10 4.32
N ALA A 131 20.56 -1.14 5.55
CA ALA A 131 21.83 -1.79 5.87
C ALA A 131 21.88 -3.26 5.41
N ARG A 132 20.72 -3.93 5.34
CA ARG A 132 20.59 -5.27 4.78
C ARG A 132 19.48 -5.35 3.75
N ARG A 133 19.73 -6.11 2.69
CA ARG A 133 18.79 -6.29 1.56
C ARG A 133 17.60 -7.19 1.89
N ASP A 134 17.66 -7.97 2.96
CA ASP A 134 16.65 -8.96 3.36
C ASP A 134 15.65 -8.44 4.41
N VAL A 135 15.76 -7.18 4.83
CA VAL A 135 14.84 -6.56 5.80
C VAL A 135 13.56 -6.07 5.12
N GLU A 136 13.69 -5.34 4.02
CA GLU A 136 12.56 -4.79 3.26
C GLU A 136 12.08 -5.79 2.19
N ILE A 137 10.78 -6.13 2.22
CA ILE A 137 10.13 -6.95 1.21
C ILE A 137 9.17 -6.07 0.40
N GLY A 138 9.28 -6.10 -0.93
CA GLY A 138 8.43 -5.29 -1.79
C GLY A 138 8.68 -3.79 -1.60
N ARG A 139 9.93 -3.35 -1.75
CA ARG A 139 10.31 -1.94 -1.62
C ARG A 139 9.44 -1.06 -2.54
N LEU A 140 8.93 0.03 -1.99
CA LEU A 140 8.16 1.03 -2.71
C LEU A 140 9.08 1.89 -3.58
N LYS A 141 8.58 2.34 -4.74
CA LYS A 141 9.35 3.24 -5.63
C LYS A 141 9.59 4.60 -4.96
N GLU A 142 8.54 5.11 -4.35
CA GLU A 142 8.54 6.35 -3.57
C GLU A 142 8.00 5.99 -2.19
N PRO A 143 8.67 6.43 -1.10
CA PRO A 143 8.15 6.22 0.24
C PRO A 143 6.91 7.08 0.45
N GLU A 144 5.89 6.51 1.09
CA GLU A 144 4.74 7.28 1.55
C GLU A 144 5.08 7.94 2.88
N VAL A 145 4.72 9.22 3.03
CA VAL A 145 5.05 10.03 4.21
C VAL A 145 3.77 10.57 4.83
N GLU A 146 3.65 10.43 6.14
CA GLU A 146 2.59 11.03 6.94
C GLU A 146 3.20 11.84 8.08
N GLU A 147 2.66 13.03 8.32
CA GLU A 147 3.22 14.02 9.23
C GLU A 147 2.13 14.50 10.19
N LEU A 148 2.47 14.48 11.47
CA LEU A 148 1.65 14.95 12.57
C LEU A 148 2.53 15.73 13.53
N ASP A 149 1.93 16.52 14.42
CA ASP A 149 2.67 17.17 15.49
C ASP A 149 2.32 16.57 16.84
N PHE A 150 3.25 16.67 17.78
CA PHE A 150 2.99 16.39 19.17
C PHE A 150 3.56 17.46 20.09
N VAL A 151 3.02 17.49 21.31
CA VAL A 151 3.53 18.33 22.38
C VAL A 151 3.34 17.65 23.71
N THR A 152 4.27 17.88 24.64
CA THR A 152 4.17 17.39 26.02
C THR A 152 3.58 18.48 26.90
N ASP A 153 2.55 18.14 27.68
CA ASP A 153 1.95 19.02 28.69
C ASP A 153 1.61 18.19 29.93
N PRO A 154 2.55 18.08 30.90
CA PRO A 154 2.33 17.31 32.13
C PRO A 154 1.19 17.84 33.00
N THR A 155 0.69 19.05 32.72
CA THR A 155 -0.29 19.75 33.56
C THR A 155 -1.67 19.88 32.94
N GLU A 156 -1.95 19.17 31.84
CA GLU A 156 -3.25 19.27 31.16
C GLU A 156 -4.33 18.44 31.86
N TRP A 157 -5.03 18.93 32.90
CA TRP A 157 -5.97 18.14 33.70
C TRP A 157 -7.40 17.98 33.14
N VAL A 158 -8.03 16.82 33.36
CA VAL A 158 -9.50 16.65 33.34
C VAL A 158 -10.04 16.85 34.74
N ASN A 159 -11.03 17.74 34.90
CA ASN A 159 -11.88 17.91 36.09
C ASN A 159 -11.20 17.69 37.46
N SER A 160 -9.93 18.10 37.57
CA SER A 160 -9.09 18.08 38.78
C SER A 160 -8.52 16.72 39.23
N SER A 161 -8.37 15.69 38.38
CA SER A 161 -7.86 14.38 38.84
C SER A 161 -6.87 13.59 37.99
N ALA A 162 -6.66 13.87 36.70
CA ALA A 162 -5.51 13.35 35.95
C ALA A 162 -5.17 14.19 34.70
N PRO A 163 -3.90 14.25 34.27
CA PRO A 163 -3.53 14.87 33.01
C PRO A 163 -3.96 14.05 31.78
N LYS A 164 -4.35 14.73 30.69
CA LYS A 164 -5.12 14.19 29.57
C LYS A 164 -4.24 14.03 28.33
N THR A 165 -3.76 12.81 28.08
CA THR A 165 -3.25 12.48 26.74
C THR A 165 -4.42 12.42 25.75
N ARG A 166 -4.32 13.13 24.62
CA ARG A 166 -5.41 13.23 23.63
C ARG A 166 -4.94 13.70 22.27
N LEU A 167 -5.80 13.50 21.27
CA LEU A 167 -5.69 14.11 19.96
C LEU A 167 -6.54 15.39 19.89
N GLN A 168 -5.98 16.49 19.39
CA GLN A 168 -6.69 17.73 19.08
C GLN A 168 -6.39 18.11 17.63
N GLY A 169 -7.32 17.82 16.71
CA GLY A 169 -7.09 18.04 15.30
C GLY A 169 -5.93 17.18 14.77
N ASP A 170 -4.85 17.85 14.37
CA ASP A 170 -3.59 17.29 13.88
C ASP A 170 -2.45 17.33 14.93
N LEU A 171 -2.77 17.60 16.20
CA LEU A 171 -1.81 17.70 17.29
C LEU A 171 -2.09 16.66 18.38
N ILE A 172 -1.11 15.82 18.68
CA ILE A 172 -1.12 14.93 19.83
C ILE A 172 -0.62 15.70 21.05
N ILE A 173 -1.38 15.68 22.13
CA ILE A 173 -0.96 16.22 23.42
C ILE A 173 -0.70 15.06 24.36
N LEU A 174 0.52 14.98 24.88
CA LEU A 174 0.97 13.96 25.82
C LEU A 174 0.93 14.52 27.24
N GLY A 175 0.02 13.99 28.07
CA GLY A 175 -0.06 14.23 29.50
C GLY A 175 0.81 13.24 30.30
N GLU A 176 0.47 12.96 31.56
CA GLU A 176 1.09 11.88 32.36
C GLU A 176 0.58 10.51 31.93
N ALA A 177 1.26 9.44 32.37
CA ALA A 177 0.90 8.06 32.06
C ALA A 177 -0.58 7.79 32.38
N PRO A 178 -1.33 7.14 31.48
CA PRO A 178 -2.62 6.59 31.87
C PRO A 178 -2.40 5.51 32.95
N PRO A 179 -3.38 5.27 33.84
CA PRO A 179 -3.33 4.16 34.77
C PRO A 179 -3.41 2.86 33.96
N ILE A 180 -2.26 2.24 33.74
CA ILE A 180 -2.10 1.01 32.96
C ILE A 180 -1.88 -0.14 33.94
N SER A 181 -2.32 -1.34 33.57
CA SER A 181 -2.05 -2.54 34.37
C SER A 181 -0.55 -2.77 34.52
N PRO A 182 -0.06 -3.18 35.71
CA PRO A 182 1.37 -3.39 35.95
C PRO A 182 2.00 -4.39 34.97
N ASP A 183 1.22 -5.32 34.43
CA ASP A 183 1.66 -6.34 33.48
C ASP A 183 1.98 -5.79 32.07
N ALA A 184 1.43 -4.62 31.72
CA ALA A 184 1.69 -3.95 30.45
C ALA A 184 2.92 -3.03 30.50
N MET A 185 3.50 -2.79 31.69
CA MET A 185 4.69 -1.94 31.83
C MET A 185 5.96 -2.66 31.36
N LEU A 186 6.82 -1.92 30.66
CA LEU A 186 8.15 -2.39 30.30
C LEU A 186 8.98 -2.68 31.58
N THR A 187 9.49 -3.90 31.71
CA THR A 187 10.34 -4.31 32.85
C THR A 187 11.67 -3.54 32.88
N THR A 188 12.14 -3.08 31.70
CA THR A 188 13.31 -2.24 31.54
C THR A 188 12.99 -1.10 30.58
N VAL A 189 13.05 0.15 31.07
CA VAL A 189 12.90 1.33 30.22
C VAL A 189 14.27 1.89 29.89
N PRO A 190 14.75 1.77 28.64
CA PRO A 190 15.98 2.41 28.22
C PRO A 190 15.87 3.95 28.30
N PRO A 191 16.98 4.70 28.35
CA PRO A 191 16.95 6.15 28.44
C PRO A 191 16.37 6.77 27.15
N THR A 192 15.19 7.36 27.26
CA THR A 192 14.44 8.00 26.16
C THR A 192 14.58 9.52 26.20
N PRO A 193 14.48 10.22 25.04
CA PRO A 193 14.45 11.69 25.01
C PRO A 193 13.13 12.27 25.57
N PHE A 194 12.07 11.46 25.62
CA PHE A 194 10.74 11.81 26.13
C PHE A 194 10.42 11.10 27.43
N SER A 195 9.32 11.49 28.10
CA SER A 195 8.88 10.84 29.34
C SER A 195 8.65 9.33 29.14
N PRO A 196 9.23 8.45 29.98
CA PRO A 196 9.07 7.00 29.86
C PRO A 196 7.62 6.55 30.09
N GLU A 197 6.88 7.31 30.88
CA GLU A 197 5.49 7.05 31.24
C GLU A 197 4.53 7.08 30.04
N THR A 198 4.84 7.89 29.02
CA THR A 198 3.99 8.03 27.83
C THR A 198 4.40 7.10 26.68
N ILE A 199 5.36 6.19 26.86
CA ILE A 199 5.81 5.25 25.81
C ILE A 199 4.63 4.46 25.22
N LEU A 200 3.75 3.93 26.07
CA LEU A 200 2.61 3.12 25.61
C LEU A 200 1.55 3.94 24.88
N ALA A 201 1.34 5.20 25.29
CA ALA A 201 0.49 6.12 24.55
C ALA A 201 1.09 6.46 23.18
N ARG A 202 2.39 6.73 23.12
CA ARG A 202 3.11 6.96 21.85
C ARG A 202 3.09 5.73 20.96
N TYR A 203 3.24 4.53 21.52
CA TYR A 203 3.07 3.26 20.79
C TYR A 203 1.67 3.15 20.17
N ALA A 204 0.61 3.43 20.94
CA ALA A 204 -0.77 3.36 20.44
C ALA A 204 -1.02 4.32 19.27
N PHE A 205 -0.55 5.56 19.39
CA PHE A 205 -0.61 6.52 18.28
C PHE A 205 0.25 6.10 17.09
N SER A 206 1.48 5.63 17.34
CA SER A 206 2.38 5.14 16.28
C SER A 206 1.79 3.96 15.53
N GLN A 207 1.11 3.06 16.20
CA GLN A 207 0.47 1.93 15.51
C GLN A 207 -0.64 2.42 14.58
N ALA A 208 -1.48 3.39 14.99
CA ALA A 208 -2.50 3.97 14.11
C ALA A 208 -1.88 4.70 12.91
N LEU A 209 -0.84 5.52 13.13
CA LEU A 209 -0.10 6.21 12.05
C LEU A 209 0.51 5.22 11.06
N SER A 210 1.23 4.22 11.58
CA SER A 210 1.87 3.17 10.79
C SER A 210 0.88 2.46 9.87
N ARG A 211 -0.32 2.16 10.39
CA ARG A 211 -1.41 1.54 9.61
C ARG A 211 -1.95 2.47 8.54
N SER A 212 -2.19 3.75 8.86
CA SER A 212 -2.62 4.74 7.86
C SER A 212 -1.63 4.90 6.72
N THR A 213 -0.33 5.03 7.02
CA THR A 213 0.70 5.22 6.00
C THR A 213 0.94 3.97 5.16
N ALA A 214 0.89 2.77 5.77
CA ALA A 214 0.92 1.51 5.02
C ALA A 214 -0.30 1.36 4.10
N LEU A 215 -1.47 1.84 4.55
CA LEU A 215 -2.69 1.86 3.73
C LEU A 215 -2.52 2.79 2.52
N SER A 216 -1.93 3.99 2.71
CA SER A 216 -1.62 4.92 1.62
C SER A 216 -0.73 4.27 0.54
N ALA A 217 0.29 3.51 0.94
CA ALA A 217 1.17 2.82 0.01
C ALA A 217 0.43 1.76 -0.84
N LEU A 218 -0.52 1.07 -0.21
CA LEU A 218 -1.37 0.10 -0.88
C LEU A 218 -2.39 0.78 -1.81
N GLU A 219 -2.96 1.91 -1.42
CA GLU A 219 -3.86 2.72 -2.25
C GLU A 219 -3.17 3.16 -3.54
N VAL A 220 -1.99 3.77 -3.44
CA VAL A 220 -1.21 4.22 -4.60
C VAL A 220 -0.87 3.05 -5.52
N SER A 221 -0.43 1.94 -4.94
CA SER A 221 -0.09 0.74 -5.72
C SER A 221 -1.32 0.15 -6.43
N LEU A 222 -2.49 0.16 -5.79
CA LEU A 222 -3.74 -0.31 -6.38
C LEU A 222 -4.25 0.64 -7.47
N GLU A 223 -4.09 1.95 -7.28
CA GLU A 223 -4.48 2.97 -8.26
C GLU A 223 -3.66 2.86 -9.55
N ASP A 224 -2.33 2.68 -9.43
CA ASP A 224 -1.46 2.39 -10.57
C ASP A 224 -1.92 1.14 -11.35
N TYR A 225 -2.31 0.10 -10.62
CA TYR A 225 -2.81 -1.14 -11.19
C TYR A 225 -4.16 -0.94 -11.90
N LEU A 226 -5.11 -0.22 -11.29
CA LEU A 226 -6.41 0.10 -11.88
C LEU A 226 -6.28 0.99 -13.11
N ALA A 227 -5.42 2.00 -13.08
CA ALA A 227 -5.11 2.85 -14.23
C ALA A 227 -4.59 2.01 -15.40
N GLY A 228 -3.74 1.02 -15.13
CA GLY A 228 -3.26 0.07 -16.13
C GLY A 228 -4.34 -0.83 -16.74
N MET A 229 -5.50 -0.99 -16.10
CA MET A 229 -6.64 -1.77 -16.61
C MET A 229 -7.77 -0.92 -17.20
N ALA A 230 -7.78 0.40 -16.95
CA ALA A 230 -8.88 1.28 -17.32
C ALA A 230 -9.16 1.34 -18.84
N LEU A 231 -8.17 1.02 -19.68
CA LEU A 231 -8.32 1.00 -21.14
C LEU A 231 -8.95 -0.29 -21.69
N LEU A 232 -9.06 -1.34 -20.87
CA LEU A 232 -9.56 -2.64 -21.32
C LEU A 232 -11.04 -2.61 -21.71
N PRO A 233 -11.96 -2.02 -20.90
CA PRO A 233 -13.36 -1.90 -21.29
C PRO A 233 -13.55 -1.11 -22.60
N GLN A 234 -12.84 0.01 -22.76
CA GLN A 234 -12.90 0.83 -23.97
C GLN A 234 -12.38 0.10 -25.21
N SER A 235 -11.31 -0.68 -25.05
CA SER A 235 -10.77 -1.51 -26.14
C SER A 235 -11.75 -2.61 -26.54
N LEU A 236 -12.42 -3.20 -25.54
CA LEU A 236 -13.44 -4.22 -25.76
C LEU A 236 -14.68 -3.65 -26.48
N GLU A 237 -15.14 -2.45 -26.10
CA GLU A 237 -16.24 -1.73 -26.77
C GLU A 237 -15.94 -1.48 -28.25
N LYS A 238 -14.73 -0.99 -28.57
CA LYS A 238 -14.37 -0.61 -29.95
C LYS A 238 -14.01 -1.79 -30.85
N THR A 239 -13.35 -2.81 -30.30
CA THR A 239 -12.72 -3.88 -31.12
C THR A 239 -13.32 -5.26 -30.91
N GLY A 240 -14.18 -5.43 -29.90
CA GLY A 240 -14.69 -6.73 -29.45
C GLY A 240 -13.61 -7.63 -28.84
N LYS A 241 -12.38 -7.11 -28.66
CA LYS A 241 -11.25 -7.85 -28.10
C LYS A 241 -10.63 -7.06 -26.95
N PRO A 242 -10.19 -7.72 -25.86
CA PRO A 242 -9.67 -7.04 -24.68
C PRO A 242 -8.31 -6.35 -24.87
N GLY A 243 -7.74 -6.28 -26.07
CA GLY A 243 -6.47 -5.59 -26.35
C GLY A 243 -5.23 -6.17 -25.64
N MET A 244 -5.36 -7.28 -24.92
CA MET A 244 -4.30 -7.89 -24.10
C MET A 244 -4.19 -9.39 -24.39
N SER A 245 -2.96 -9.91 -24.43
CA SER A 245 -2.74 -11.36 -24.56
C SER A 245 -3.14 -12.12 -23.29
N ARG A 246 -3.52 -13.39 -23.42
CA ARG A 246 -3.83 -14.27 -22.28
C ARG A 246 -2.74 -14.27 -21.21
N LYS A 247 -1.46 -14.31 -21.62
CA LYS A 247 -0.33 -14.31 -20.69
C LYS A 247 -0.26 -13.02 -19.88
N GLN A 248 -0.52 -11.88 -20.50
CA GLN A 248 -0.55 -10.59 -19.81
C GLN A 248 -1.74 -10.51 -18.83
N LEU A 249 -2.92 -11.02 -19.21
CA LEU A 249 -4.07 -11.06 -18.31
C LEU A 249 -3.81 -11.94 -17.08
N ILE A 250 -3.19 -13.11 -17.26
CA ILE A 250 -2.83 -14.00 -16.14
C ILE A 250 -1.80 -13.33 -15.22
N LYS A 251 -0.84 -12.59 -15.76
CA LYS A 251 0.11 -11.80 -14.93
C LYS A 251 -0.63 -10.75 -14.10
N LYS A 252 -1.56 -10.01 -14.71
CA LYS A 252 -2.40 -9.03 -14.01
C LYS A 252 -3.29 -9.68 -12.96
N LEU A 253 -3.77 -10.90 -13.18
CA LEU A 253 -4.50 -11.67 -12.17
C LEU A 253 -3.61 -11.99 -10.96
N GLY A 254 -2.36 -12.39 -11.20
CA GLY A 254 -1.39 -12.60 -10.14
C GLY A 254 -1.11 -11.32 -9.33
N GLU A 255 -0.99 -10.18 -10.00
CA GLU A 255 -0.86 -8.86 -9.35
C GLU A 255 -2.09 -8.54 -8.48
N LEU A 256 -3.32 -8.79 -8.96
CA LEU A 256 -4.52 -8.57 -8.16
C LEU A 256 -4.58 -9.47 -6.91
N LEU A 257 -4.22 -10.75 -7.08
CA LEU A 257 -4.18 -11.69 -5.97
C LEU A 257 -3.18 -11.26 -4.90
N LYS A 258 -2.07 -10.61 -5.29
CA LYS A 258 -1.13 -10.01 -4.36
C LYS A 258 -1.78 -8.92 -3.50
N TYR A 259 -2.56 -8.01 -4.09
CA TYR A 259 -3.28 -6.97 -3.32
C TYR A 259 -4.33 -7.59 -2.38
N ARG A 260 -5.09 -8.58 -2.87
CA ARG A 260 -6.09 -9.29 -2.06
C ARG A 260 -5.45 -10.04 -0.90
N GLN A 261 -4.33 -10.72 -1.14
CA GLN A 261 -3.54 -11.39 -0.11
C GLN A 261 -2.96 -10.36 0.88
N GLY A 262 -2.46 -9.23 0.37
CA GLY A 262 -1.90 -8.14 1.17
C GLY A 262 -2.90 -7.59 2.18
N LEU A 263 -4.15 -7.31 1.78
CA LEU A 263 -5.19 -6.87 2.72
C LEU A 263 -5.64 -7.98 3.68
N ASN A 264 -5.84 -9.21 3.17
CA ASN A 264 -6.39 -10.29 3.99
C ASN A 264 -5.38 -10.83 5.02
N LEU A 265 -4.10 -10.96 4.66
CA LEU A 265 -3.07 -11.42 5.60
C LEU A 265 -2.67 -10.33 6.59
N ASN A 266 -2.87 -9.06 6.23
CA ASN A 266 -2.65 -7.92 7.13
C ASN A 266 -3.98 -7.41 7.70
N ARG A 267 -5.04 -8.23 7.75
CA ARG A 267 -6.37 -7.77 8.18
C ARG A 267 -6.37 -7.25 9.62
N GLU A 268 -5.58 -7.88 10.48
CA GLU A 268 -5.29 -7.42 11.85
C GLU A 268 -4.65 -6.01 11.87
N ASN A 269 -3.96 -5.60 10.79
CA ASN A 269 -3.36 -4.27 10.66
C ASN A 269 -4.36 -3.19 10.24
N PHE A 270 -5.58 -3.48 9.80
CA PHE A 270 -6.42 -2.44 9.18
C PHE A 270 -7.87 -2.37 9.67
N SER A 271 -8.45 -3.47 10.14
CA SER A 271 -9.90 -3.53 10.46
C SER A 271 -10.19 -3.44 11.96
N ASP A 272 -9.43 -4.20 12.75
CA ASP A 272 -9.81 -4.51 14.12
C ASP A 272 -8.83 -3.87 15.12
N THR A 273 -9.36 -3.50 16.29
CA THR A 273 -8.55 -3.08 17.43
C THR A 273 -7.68 -4.28 17.83
N PRO A 274 -6.35 -4.13 17.92
CA PRO A 274 -5.48 -5.20 18.41
C PRO A 274 -5.94 -5.76 19.76
N ASP A 275 -5.90 -7.08 19.89
CA ASP A 275 -6.30 -7.81 21.10
C ASP A 275 -5.60 -7.29 22.36
N TYR A 276 -4.37 -6.81 22.21
CA TYR A 276 -3.60 -6.18 23.29
C TYR A 276 -4.36 -5.04 24.00
N TYR A 277 -5.18 -4.28 23.27
CA TYR A 277 -5.90 -3.16 23.87
C TYR A 277 -7.20 -3.57 24.58
N TRP A 278 -7.66 -4.83 24.48
CA TRP A 278 -8.87 -5.27 25.16
C TRP A 278 -8.77 -5.19 26.68
N ASP A 279 -7.56 -5.37 27.22
CA ASP A 279 -7.28 -5.25 28.65
C ASP A 279 -6.97 -3.80 29.06
N GLU A 280 -6.78 -2.88 28.09
CA GLU A 280 -6.30 -1.51 28.30
C GLU A 280 -7.18 -0.47 27.58
N PRO A 281 -8.36 -0.13 28.13
CA PRO A 281 -9.35 0.72 27.46
C PRO A 281 -8.85 2.15 27.18
N VAL A 282 -7.87 2.64 27.96
CA VAL A 282 -7.29 3.97 27.74
C VAL A 282 -6.40 3.98 26.50
N LEU A 283 -5.59 2.93 26.30
CA LEU A 283 -4.75 2.79 25.11
C LEU A 283 -5.61 2.51 23.87
N GLU A 284 -6.67 1.71 24.02
CA GLU A 284 -7.69 1.55 22.97
C GLU A 284 -8.26 2.92 22.54
N GLY A 285 -8.57 3.78 23.50
CA GLY A 285 -9.08 5.13 23.24
C GLY A 285 -8.13 5.97 22.39
N TYR A 286 -6.82 5.94 22.67
CA TYR A 286 -5.82 6.66 21.88
C TYR A 286 -5.70 6.13 20.45
N PHE A 287 -5.59 4.80 20.32
CA PHE A 287 -5.53 4.13 19.03
C PHE A 287 -6.77 4.42 18.17
N ASN A 288 -7.97 4.29 18.75
CA ASN A 288 -9.24 4.53 18.07
C ASN A 288 -9.43 6.00 17.71
N SER A 289 -9.05 6.93 18.59
CA SER A 289 -9.16 8.38 18.32
C SER A 289 -8.37 8.75 17.07
N LEU A 290 -7.12 8.31 16.95
CA LEU A 290 -6.29 8.62 15.79
C LEU A 290 -6.71 7.82 14.55
N SER A 291 -7.07 6.54 14.70
CA SER A 291 -7.57 5.73 13.59
C SER A 291 -8.84 6.31 12.95
N ASN A 292 -9.71 6.90 13.76
CA ASN A 292 -10.91 7.59 13.29
C ASN A 292 -10.57 8.91 12.59
N ALA A 293 -9.66 9.71 13.15
CA ALA A 293 -9.20 10.96 12.55
C ALA A 293 -8.50 10.74 11.19
N LEU A 294 -7.85 9.58 11.02
CA LEU A 294 -7.21 9.13 9.78
C LEU A 294 -8.16 8.39 8.81
N GLU A 295 -9.43 8.22 9.20
CA GLU A 295 -10.47 7.55 8.41
C GLU A 295 -10.08 6.12 7.96
N ILE A 296 -9.25 5.40 8.74
CA ILE A 296 -8.62 4.12 8.33
C ILE A 296 -9.68 3.09 7.89
N ARG A 297 -10.80 2.97 8.64
CA ARG A 297 -11.88 2.02 8.33
C ARG A 297 -12.58 2.35 7.01
N ALA A 298 -12.87 3.63 6.76
CA ALA A 298 -13.54 4.07 5.53
C ALA A 298 -12.64 3.85 4.31
N ARG A 299 -11.36 4.22 4.43
CA ARG A 299 -10.34 3.99 3.40
C ARG A 299 -10.15 2.51 3.08
N THR A 300 -10.07 1.66 4.11
CA THR A 300 -9.97 0.20 3.95
C THR A 300 -11.17 -0.37 3.20
N ARG A 301 -12.39 0.10 3.50
CA ARG A 301 -13.61 -0.31 2.77
C ARG A 301 -13.54 0.08 1.29
N SER A 302 -13.15 1.33 1.00
CA SER A 302 -13.01 1.84 -0.37
C SER A 302 -12.01 1.02 -1.20
N ILE A 303 -10.86 0.67 -0.61
CA ILE A 303 -9.87 -0.21 -1.26
C ILE A 303 -10.46 -1.60 -1.52
N ASN A 304 -11.17 -2.18 -0.56
CA ASN A 304 -11.78 -3.50 -0.73
C ASN A 304 -12.83 -3.51 -1.85
N GLU A 305 -13.61 -2.43 -1.98
CA GLU A 305 -14.53 -2.23 -3.10
C GLU A 305 -13.79 -2.12 -4.44
N LYS A 306 -12.71 -1.31 -4.50
CA LYS A 306 -11.85 -1.18 -5.67
C LYS A 306 -11.24 -2.53 -6.12
N ILE A 307 -10.78 -3.36 -5.17
CA ILE A 307 -10.26 -4.71 -5.46
C ILE A 307 -11.37 -5.65 -5.94
N THR A 308 -12.55 -5.57 -5.35
CA THR A 308 -13.70 -6.39 -5.75
C THR A 308 -14.09 -6.06 -7.20
N TYR A 309 -14.21 -4.78 -7.53
CA TYR A 309 -14.45 -4.32 -8.90
C TYR A 309 -13.37 -4.82 -9.88
N ALA A 310 -12.09 -4.71 -9.51
CA ALA A 310 -11.00 -5.24 -10.32
C ALA A 310 -11.10 -6.76 -10.54
N ALA A 311 -11.51 -7.52 -9.53
CA ALA A 311 -11.67 -8.97 -9.61
C ALA A 311 -12.82 -9.36 -10.54
N GLU A 312 -13.94 -8.64 -10.47
CA GLU A 312 -15.09 -8.82 -11.36
C GLU A 312 -14.72 -8.53 -12.81
N LEU A 313 -14.07 -7.39 -13.07
CA LEU A 313 -13.59 -7.04 -14.42
C LEU A 313 -12.65 -8.12 -14.97
N GLN A 314 -11.72 -8.63 -14.16
CA GLN A 314 -10.83 -9.71 -14.57
C GLN A 314 -11.55 -11.03 -14.84
N ALA A 315 -12.60 -11.36 -14.07
CA ALA A 315 -13.38 -12.57 -14.28
C ALA A 315 -14.08 -12.54 -15.65
N VAL A 316 -14.68 -11.41 -16.01
CA VAL A 316 -15.31 -11.19 -17.32
C VAL A 316 -14.27 -11.32 -18.45
N LEU A 317 -13.12 -10.65 -18.32
CA LEU A 317 -12.06 -10.71 -19.33
C LEU A 317 -11.53 -12.14 -19.54
N ARG A 318 -11.40 -12.91 -18.45
CA ARG A 318 -10.96 -14.31 -18.52
C ARG A 318 -11.98 -15.19 -19.24
N GLN A 319 -13.28 -14.98 -19.00
CA GLN A 319 -14.35 -15.71 -19.67
C GLN A 319 -14.29 -15.52 -21.20
N LEU A 320 -14.18 -14.28 -21.66
CA LEU A 320 -14.07 -13.94 -23.10
C LEU A 320 -12.84 -14.58 -23.76
N LEU A 321 -11.69 -14.60 -23.06
CA LEU A 321 -10.49 -15.27 -23.57
C LEU A 321 -10.57 -16.80 -23.55
N THR A 322 -11.41 -17.37 -22.69
CA THR A 322 -11.59 -18.83 -22.62
C THR A 322 -12.48 -19.30 -23.76
N GLU A 323 -13.56 -18.57 -24.02
CA GLU A 323 -14.50 -18.81 -25.12
C GLU A 323 -13.79 -18.78 -26.48
N SER A 324 -12.98 -17.77 -26.75
CA SER A 324 -12.21 -17.69 -28.01
C SER A 324 -11.25 -18.87 -28.23
N SER A 325 -10.77 -19.52 -27.16
CA SER A 325 -9.90 -20.69 -27.28
C SER A 325 -10.66 -21.98 -27.46
N ALA A 326 -11.84 -22.12 -26.85
CA ALA A 326 -12.74 -23.22 -27.16
C ALA A 326 -13.08 -23.22 -28.65
N HIS A 327 -13.37 -22.04 -29.23
CA HIS A 327 -13.61 -21.91 -30.66
C HIS A 327 -12.41 -22.32 -31.54
N ARG A 328 -11.18 -21.99 -31.13
CA ARG A 328 -9.97 -22.45 -31.86
C ARG A 328 -9.79 -23.96 -31.78
N MET A 329 -10.06 -24.58 -30.63
CA MET A 329 -9.99 -26.04 -30.48
C MET A 329 -11.05 -26.73 -31.34
N GLU A 330 -12.27 -26.17 -31.37
CA GLU A 330 -13.36 -26.64 -32.22
C GLU A 330 -12.96 -26.60 -33.70
N LEU A 331 -12.39 -25.48 -34.18
CA LEU A 331 -11.90 -25.38 -35.56
C LEU A 331 -10.81 -26.40 -35.89
N ILE A 332 -9.88 -26.66 -34.96
CA ILE A 332 -8.84 -27.69 -35.16
C ILE A 332 -9.50 -29.07 -35.33
N ILE A 333 -10.48 -29.41 -34.49
CA ILE A 333 -11.20 -30.69 -34.58
C ILE A 333 -11.95 -30.79 -35.93
N ILE A 334 -12.66 -29.73 -36.34
CA ILE A 334 -13.38 -29.69 -37.62
C ILE A 334 -12.41 -29.90 -38.79
N VAL A 335 -11.25 -29.22 -38.78
CA VAL A 335 -10.23 -29.38 -39.83
C VAL A 335 -9.66 -30.80 -39.85
N LEU A 336 -9.39 -31.40 -38.70
CA LEU A 336 -8.89 -32.78 -38.61
C LEU A 336 -9.91 -33.78 -39.20
N ILE A 337 -11.19 -33.63 -38.87
CA ILE A 337 -12.26 -34.47 -39.44
C ILE A 337 -12.37 -34.24 -40.95
N ALA A 338 -12.33 -32.99 -41.41
CA ALA A 338 -12.41 -32.66 -42.83
C ALA A 338 -11.27 -33.30 -43.64
N VAL A 339 -10.03 -33.27 -43.12
CA VAL A 339 -8.87 -33.92 -43.74
C VAL A 339 -9.09 -35.43 -43.84
N GLU A 340 -9.58 -36.08 -42.79
CA GLU A 340 -9.86 -37.52 -42.78
C GLU A 340 -10.90 -37.90 -43.85
N VAL A 341 -11.98 -37.12 -43.95
CA VAL A 341 -13.04 -37.33 -44.96
C VAL A 341 -12.48 -37.17 -46.37
N VAL A 342 -11.64 -36.17 -46.62
CA VAL A 342 -11.00 -35.97 -47.93
C VAL A 342 -10.09 -37.16 -48.29
N ILE A 343 -9.31 -37.66 -47.34
CA ILE A 343 -8.46 -38.85 -47.54
C ILE A 343 -9.31 -40.08 -47.87
N ALA A 344 -10.39 -40.31 -47.12
CA ALA A 344 -11.32 -41.41 -47.35
C ALA A 344 -11.96 -41.31 -48.76
N LEU A 345 -12.40 -40.13 -49.18
CA LEU A 345 -12.97 -39.90 -50.50
C LEU A 345 -11.96 -40.14 -51.63
N ILE A 346 -10.70 -39.72 -51.49
CA ILE A 346 -9.67 -40.00 -52.50
C ILE A 346 -9.39 -41.50 -52.61
N ARG A 347 -9.36 -42.20 -51.47
CA ARG A 347 -9.03 -43.62 -51.40
C ARG A 347 -10.15 -44.52 -51.92
N GLU A 348 -11.39 -44.28 -51.48
CA GLU A 348 -12.53 -45.17 -51.74
C GLU A 348 -13.48 -44.63 -52.83
N GLY A 349 -13.44 -43.32 -53.08
CA GLY A 349 -14.26 -42.66 -54.09
C GLY A 349 -14.13 -43.23 -55.50
N PRO A 350 -12.93 -43.56 -56.02
CA PRO A 350 -12.79 -44.14 -57.36
C PRO A 350 -13.47 -45.52 -57.50
N GLU A 351 -13.55 -46.30 -56.41
CA GLU A 351 -14.20 -47.61 -56.41
C GLU A 351 -15.72 -47.49 -56.27
N LEU A 352 -16.18 -46.58 -55.41
CA LEU A 352 -17.60 -46.25 -55.26
C LEU A 352 -18.19 -45.66 -56.55
N TRP A 353 -17.48 -44.75 -57.21
CA TRP A 353 -17.93 -44.13 -58.45
C TRP A 353 -18.02 -45.14 -59.60
N ARG A 354 -17.07 -46.09 -59.66
CA ARG A 354 -17.13 -47.22 -60.59
C ARG A 354 -18.32 -48.14 -60.33
N LYS A 355 -18.65 -48.42 -59.06
CA LYS A 355 -19.86 -49.21 -58.72
C LYS A 355 -21.14 -48.50 -59.11
N LEU A 356 -21.23 -47.19 -58.87
CA LEU A 356 -22.40 -46.38 -59.22
C LEU A 356 -22.60 -46.29 -60.74
N THR A 357 -21.55 -46.02 -61.51
CA THR A 357 -21.66 -45.98 -62.99
C THR A 357 -21.99 -47.34 -63.59
N ARG A 358 -21.45 -48.43 -63.03
CA ARG A 358 -21.82 -49.77 -63.48
C ARG A 358 -23.28 -50.15 -63.20
N SER A 359 -23.85 -49.67 -62.09
CA SER A 359 -25.27 -49.87 -61.79
C SER A 359 -26.22 -49.07 -62.70
N GLY A 360 -25.77 -47.92 -63.21
CA GLY A 360 -26.52 -47.12 -64.19
C GLY A 360 -26.59 -47.78 -65.57
N ASP A 361 -25.45 -48.29 -66.05
CA ASP A 361 -25.38 -49.02 -67.33
C ASP A 361 -26.17 -50.34 -67.31
N GLU A 362 -26.16 -51.09 -66.20
CA GLU A 362 -26.97 -52.32 -66.06
C GLU A 362 -28.49 -52.02 -66.07
N SER A 363 -28.92 -50.84 -65.58
CA SER A 363 -30.33 -50.43 -65.58
C SER A 363 -30.82 -49.93 -66.96
N GLU A 364 -30.00 -49.22 -67.73
CA GLU A 364 -30.33 -48.81 -69.10
C GLU A 364 -30.33 -50.02 -70.06
N ALA A 365 -29.37 -50.95 -69.91
CA ALA A 365 -29.31 -52.17 -70.72
C ALA A 365 -30.54 -53.07 -70.53
N HIS A 366 -31.09 -53.17 -69.31
CA HIS A 366 -32.33 -53.90 -69.05
C HIS A 366 -33.59 -53.20 -69.61
N THR A 367 -33.57 -51.88 -69.76
CA THR A 367 -34.71 -51.12 -70.30
C THR A 367 -34.71 -51.12 -71.84
N ALA A 368 -33.53 -51.15 -72.46
CA ALA A 368 -33.37 -51.23 -73.92
C ALA A 368 -33.61 -52.65 -74.51
N LEU A 369 -33.59 -53.70 -73.69
CA LEU A 369 -33.90 -55.08 -74.10
C LEU A 369 -35.40 -55.44 -73.99
N VAL A 370 -36.24 -54.53 -73.49
CA VAL A 370 -37.70 -54.75 -73.30
C VAL A 370 -38.55 -53.98 -74.33
N HIS A 371 -37.92 -53.24 -75.25
CA HIS A 371 -38.55 -52.63 -76.42
C HIS A 371 -38.04 -53.30 -77.71
#